data_AF-A0A968QWC4-F1
#
_entry.id   AF-A0A968QWC4-F1
#
_cell.length_a   1.000
_cell.length_b   1.000
_cell.length_c   1.000
_cell.angle_alpha   90.00
_cell.angle_beta   90.00
_cell.angle_gamma   90.00
#
_symmetry.space_group_name_H-M   'P 1'
#
loop_
_entity.id
_entity.type
_entity.pdbx_description
1 polymer ?
#
loop_
_entity_poly.entity_id
_entity_poly.type
_entity_poly.pdbx_seq_one_letter_code
_entity_poly.pdbx_strand_id
1 'polypeptide(L)'
;MSDVQEISIQESDEKTIAFRQALKYADDLAKIYEAEKAKRKALEAANAQIRAIIDSINDGMLATDSGFMIIEVNEVFLPIYGTGSEKTDRQGGFSIFSLFR
;
A
#
# COMPACT_ATOMS: atom_id res chain seq x y z
N MET A 1 -14.25 -61.44 -5.16
CA MET A 1 -13.24 -60.66 -5.90
C MET A 1 -13.83 -59.38 -6.50
N SER A 2 -14.98 -58.90 -6.00
CA SER A 2 -15.74 -57.81 -6.64
C SER A 2 -15.56 -56.46 -5.93
N ASP A 3 -15.42 -56.46 -4.60
CA ASP A 3 -15.40 -55.22 -3.80
C ASP A 3 -14.10 -54.42 -3.91
N VAL A 4 -12.98 -55.08 -4.24
CA VAL A 4 -11.67 -54.43 -4.38
C VAL A 4 -11.63 -53.51 -5.62
N GLN A 5 -12.40 -53.84 -6.65
CA GLN A 5 -12.40 -53.09 -7.90
C GLN A 5 -13.25 -51.82 -7.80
N GLU A 6 -14.32 -51.83 -7.01
CA GLU A 6 -15.24 -50.71 -6.82
C GLU A 6 -14.64 -49.59 -5.94
N ILE A 7 -13.89 -49.96 -4.89
CA ILE A 7 -13.17 -49.01 -4.02
C ILE A 7 -12.11 -48.21 -4.81
N SER A 8 -11.40 -48.86 -5.73
CA SER A 8 -10.35 -48.21 -6.55
C SER A 8 -10.88 -47.16 -7.53
N ILE A 9 -12.14 -47.28 -7.96
CA ILE A 9 -12.77 -46.37 -8.93
C ILE A 9 -13.31 -45.13 -8.20
N GLN A 10 -13.89 -45.30 -7.01
CA GLN A 10 -14.39 -44.19 -6.20
C GLN A 10 -13.28 -43.26 -5.70
N GLU A 11 -12.13 -43.80 -5.26
CA GLU A 11 -10.97 -42.98 -4.87
C GLU A 11 -10.36 -42.18 -6.05
N SER A 12 -10.46 -42.70 -7.28
CA SER A 12 -9.98 -42.02 -8.49
C SER A 12 -10.85 -40.81 -8.86
N ASP A 13 -12.17 -40.92 -8.70
CA ASP A 13 -13.10 -39.82 -8.95
C ASP A 13 -12.99 -38.71 -7.90
N GLU A 14 -12.86 -39.05 -6.61
CA GLU A 14 -12.64 -38.06 -5.54
C GLU A 14 -11.31 -37.30 -5.74
N LYS A 15 -10.22 -38.00 -6.06
CA LYS A 15 -8.93 -37.37 -6.37
C LYS A 15 -9.02 -36.45 -7.59
N THR A 16 -9.78 -36.84 -8.60
CA THR A 16 -9.98 -36.03 -9.82
C THR A 16 -10.79 -34.76 -9.54
N ILE A 17 -11.82 -34.86 -8.70
CA ILE A 17 -12.63 -33.71 -8.28
C ILE A 17 -11.79 -32.76 -7.43
N ALA A 18 -11.05 -33.27 -6.45
CA ALA A 18 -10.16 -32.47 -5.61
C ALA A 18 -9.06 -31.78 -6.43
N PHE A 19 -8.46 -32.48 -7.40
CA PHE A 19 -7.45 -31.90 -8.29
C PHE A 19 -8.03 -30.78 -9.17
N ARG A 20 -9.23 -30.97 -9.73
CA ARG A 20 -9.91 -29.93 -10.53
C ARG A 20 -10.26 -28.71 -9.70
N GLN A 21 -10.68 -28.90 -8.45
CA GLN A 21 -10.92 -27.80 -7.52
C GLN A 21 -9.63 -27.04 -7.19
N ALA A 22 -8.54 -27.75 -6.90
CA ALA A 22 -7.24 -27.14 -6.64
C ALA A 22 -6.75 -26.28 -7.82
N LEU A 23 -6.91 -26.77 -9.06
CA LEU A 23 -6.59 -25.99 -10.26
C LEU A 23 -7.44 -24.72 -10.40
N LYS A 24 -8.74 -24.81 -10.12
CA LYS A 24 -9.62 -23.63 -10.15
C LYS A 24 -9.21 -22.60 -9.10
N TYR A 25 -8.92 -23.04 -7.87
CA TYR A 25 -8.46 -22.14 -6.81
C TYR A 25 -7.10 -21.50 -7.14
N ALA A 26 -6.19 -22.23 -7.78
CA ALA A 26 -4.91 -21.68 -8.22
C ALA A 26 -5.11 -20.57 -9.27
N ASP A 27 -6.01 -20.76 -10.23
CA ASP A 27 -6.35 -19.75 -11.24
C ASP A 27 -7.02 -18.52 -10.61
N ASP A 28 -7.96 -18.71 -9.69
CA ASP A 28 -8.62 -17.61 -8.98
C ASP A 28 -7.62 -16.83 -8.11
N LEU A 29 -6.70 -17.51 -7.43
CA LEU A 29 -5.61 -16.87 -6.67
C LEU A 29 -4.68 -16.07 -7.58
N ALA A 30 -4.33 -16.59 -8.75
CA ALA A 30 -3.49 -15.86 -9.71
C ALA A 30 -4.16 -14.56 -10.17
N LYS A 31 -5.47 -14.59 -10.45
CA LYS A 31 -6.23 -13.36 -10.80
C LYS A 31 -6.27 -12.35 -9.67
N ILE A 32 -6.52 -12.80 -8.44
CA ILE A 32 -6.53 -11.92 -7.27
C ILE A 32 -5.15 -11.29 -7.07
N TYR A 33 -4.09 -12.09 -7.20
CA TYR A 33 -2.72 -11.61 -7.07
C TYR A 33 -2.38 -10.55 -8.12
N GLU A 34 -2.71 -10.78 -9.39
CA GLU A 34 -2.48 -9.81 -10.46
C GLU A 34 -3.29 -8.52 -10.25
N ALA A 35 -4.55 -8.63 -9.80
CA ALA A 35 -5.38 -7.48 -9.49
C ALA A 35 -4.80 -6.64 -8.33
N GLU A 36 -4.34 -7.29 -7.25
CA GLU A 36 -3.72 -6.62 -6.11
C GLU A 36 -2.39 -5.96 -6.50
N LYS A 37 -1.59 -6.63 -7.31
CA LYS A 37 -0.32 -6.08 -7.83
C LYS A 37 -0.57 -4.87 -8.73
N ALA A 38 -1.56 -4.93 -9.61
CA ALA A 38 -1.95 -3.79 -10.45
C ALA A 38 -2.43 -2.61 -9.59
N LYS A 39 -3.22 -2.87 -8.56
CA LYS A 39 -3.70 -1.85 -7.61
C LYS A 39 -2.55 -1.18 -6.86
N ARG A 40 -1.57 -1.97 -6.37
CA ARG A 40 -0.37 -1.44 -5.71
C ARG A 40 0.44 -0.55 -6.63
N LYS A 41 0.68 -1.00 -7.87
CA LYS A 41 1.42 -0.20 -8.86
C LYS A 41 0.69 1.10 -9.22
N ALA A 42 -0.64 1.06 -9.34
CA ALA A 42 -1.44 2.26 -9.58
C ALA A 42 -1.36 3.25 -8.40
N LEU A 43 -1.41 2.73 -7.16
CA LEU A 43 -1.27 3.55 -5.95
C LEU A 43 0.12 4.18 -5.84
N GLU A 44 1.17 3.41 -6.12
CA GLU A 44 2.55 3.92 -6.16
C GLU A 44 2.71 5.01 -7.22
N ALA A 45 2.17 4.81 -8.42
CA ALA A 45 2.21 5.81 -9.49
C ALA A 45 1.45 7.09 -9.11
N ALA A 46 0.25 6.97 -8.52
CA ALA A 46 -0.53 8.11 -8.05
C ALA A 46 0.21 8.88 -6.94
N ASN A 47 0.79 8.17 -5.97
CA ASN A 47 1.59 8.79 -4.91
C ASN A 47 2.82 9.50 -5.46
N ALA A 48 3.51 8.90 -6.44
CA ALA A 48 4.64 9.53 -7.11
C ALA A 48 4.23 10.80 -7.88
N GLN A 49 3.08 10.78 -8.55
CA GLN A 49 2.53 11.97 -9.22
C GLN A 49 2.20 13.08 -8.22
N ILE A 50 1.54 12.75 -7.12
CA ILE A 50 1.21 13.72 -6.06
C ILE A 50 2.50 14.36 -5.50
N ARG A 51 3.52 13.55 -5.22
CA ARG A 51 4.82 14.06 -4.77
C ARG A 51 5.45 14.99 -5.79
N ALA A 52 5.52 14.59 -7.06
CA ALA A 52 6.08 15.43 -8.12
C ALA A 52 5.34 16.78 -8.26
N ILE A 53 4.01 16.79 -8.09
CA ILE A 53 3.22 18.02 -8.09
C ILE A 53 3.60 18.89 -6.90
N ILE A 54 3.60 18.33 -5.67
CA ILE A 54 3.95 19.05 -4.45
C ILE A 54 5.37 19.64 -4.52
N ASP A 55 6.33 18.88 -5.04
CA ASP A 55 7.72 19.29 -5.19
C ASP A 55 7.90 20.38 -6.27
N SER A 56 6.99 20.45 -7.25
CA SER A 56 7.00 21.48 -8.29
C SER A 56 6.37 22.81 -7.86
N ILE A 57 5.68 22.85 -6.71
CA ILE A 57 5.01 24.05 -6.21
C ILE A 57 6.05 24.94 -5.50
N ASN A 58 6.16 26.18 -5.98
CA ASN A 58 7.06 27.19 -5.42
C ASN A 58 6.53 27.83 -4.12
N ASP A 59 5.31 27.51 -3.70
CA ASP A 59 4.76 27.95 -2.42
C ASP A 59 5.11 26.93 -1.32
N GLY A 60 5.38 27.43 -0.10
CA GLY A 60 5.57 26.55 1.05
C GLY A 60 4.27 25.82 1.40
N MET A 61 4.30 24.48 1.39
CA MET A 61 3.17 23.64 1.76
C MET A 61 3.49 22.82 3.01
N LEU A 62 2.49 22.68 3.88
CA LEU A 62 2.55 21.82 5.05
C LEU A 62 1.21 21.08 5.21
N ALA A 63 1.28 19.89 5.79
CA ALA A 63 0.11 19.15 6.26
C ALA A 63 0.16 19.06 7.78
N THR A 64 -1.01 19.10 8.43
CA THR A 64 -1.15 18.92 9.89
C THR A 64 -2.11 17.80 10.25
N ASP A 65 -1.95 17.25 11.44
CA ASP A 65 -2.96 16.40 12.06
C ASP A 65 -4.08 17.22 12.74
N SER A 66 -5.03 16.53 13.37
CA SER A 66 -6.13 17.15 14.12
C SER A 66 -5.68 17.98 15.33
N GLY A 67 -4.45 17.80 15.80
CA GLY A 67 -3.84 18.56 16.89
C GLY A 67 -3.01 19.75 16.41
N PHE A 68 -3.06 20.08 15.11
CA PHE A 68 -2.25 21.11 14.47
C PHE A 68 -0.74 20.84 14.54
N MET A 69 -0.36 19.56 14.65
CA MET A 69 1.02 19.13 14.56
C MET A 69 1.39 18.91 13.11
N ILE A 70 2.51 19.47 12.66
CA ILE A 70 2.99 19.32 11.30
C ILE A 70 3.40 17.85 11.07
N ILE A 71 2.77 17.22 10.09
CA ILE A 71 3.04 15.82 9.70
C ILE A 71 3.92 15.73 8.46
N GLU A 72 3.87 16.72 7.57
CA GLU A 72 4.64 16.77 6.34
C GLU A 72 4.82 18.22 5.88
N VAL A 73 5.94 18.50 5.20
CA VAL A 73 6.28 19.79 4.62
C VAL A 73 6.92 19.56 3.25
N ASN A 74 6.69 20.47 2.31
CA ASN A 74 7.48 20.48 1.06
C ASN A 74 8.86 21.12 1.30
N GLU A 75 9.80 20.90 0.38
CA GLU A 75 11.17 21.40 0.50
C GLU A 75 11.24 22.93 0.58
N VAL A 76 10.32 23.61 -0.10
CA VAL A 76 10.24 25.08 -0.15
C VAL A 76 9.83 25.70 1.20
N PHE A 77 9.10 24.96 2.02
CA PHE A 77 8.64 25.43 3.33
C PHE A 77 9.78 25.67 4.33
N LEU A 78 10.81 24.82 4.32
CA LEU A 78 11.93 24.83 5.27
C LEU A 78 12.73 26.16 5.31
N PRO A 79 13.17 26.73 4.17
CA PRO A 79 13.93 27.98 4.17
C PRO A 79 13.07 29.22 4.49
N ILE A 80 11.77 29.22 4.19
CA ILE A 80 10.88 30.38 4.40
C ILE A 80 10.65 30.61 5.91
N TYR A 81 10.44 29.52 6.65
CA TYR A 81 10.08 29.58 8.07
C TYR A 81 11.25 29.29 9.01
N GLY A 82 12.46 29.13 8.48
CA GLY A 82 13.70 29.18 9.25
C GLY A 82 13.89 28.04 10.26
N THR A 83 13.31 26.86 10.02
CA THR A 83 13.65 25.68 10.83
C THR A 83 14.91 25.05 10.25
N GLY A 84 16.06 25.64 10.58
CA GLY A 84 17.36 25.10 10.25
C GLY A 84 17.53 23.73 10.90
N SER A 85 17.46 22.66 10.11
CA SER A 85 18.20 21.41 10.33
C SER A 85 18.16 20.75 11.72
N GLU A 86 17.17 21.04 12.57
CA GLU A 86 16.93 20.23 13.76
C GLU A 86 15.91 19.18 13.37
N LYS A 87 16.48 18.11 12.82
CA LYS A 87 15.88 16.82 12.47
C LYS A 87 14.45 16.71 13.00
N THR A 88 13.49 16.82 12.08
CA THR A 88 12.16 16.25 12.22
C THR A 88 12.32 14.74 12.46
N ASP A 89 12.62 14.40 13.70
CA ASP A 89 12.33 13.12 14.26
C ASP A 89 10.85 12.85 13.95
N ARG A 90 10.59 11.75 13.25
CA ARG A 90 9.28 11.20 12.96
C ARG A 90 8.42 10.93 14.22
N GLN A 91 8.86 11.31 15.43
CA GLN A 91 8.19 11.10 16.70
C GLN A 91 8.11 12.36 17.60
N GLY A 92 8.65 13.51 17.18
CA GLY A 92 8.56 14.77 17.94
C GLY A 92 7.83 15.84 17.14
N GLY A 93 6.49 15.80 17.15
CA GLY A 93 5.69 16.74 16.36
C GLY A 93 6.00 18.20 16.70
N PHE A 94 6.06 19.05 15.67
CA PHE A 94 6.17 20.50 15.81
C PHE A 94 4.79 21.13 15.60
N SER A 95 4.34 21.99 16.51
CA SER A 95 3.04 22.66 16.39
C SER A 95 3.10 23.80 15.38
N ILE A 96 2.09 23.96 14.53
CA ILE A 96 2.04 25.08 13.56
C ILE A 96 2.10 26.46 14.22
N PHE A 97 1.62 26.59 15.47
CA PHE A 97 1.51 27.88 16.15
C PHE A 97 2.86 28.49 16.54
N SER A 98 3.93 27.70 16.59
CA SER A 98 5.29 28.20 16.88
C SER A 98 5.86 29.06 15.75
N LEU A 99 5.27 29.04 14.56
CA LEU A 99 5.73 29.78 13.38
C LEU A 99 5.28 31.25 13.34
N PHE A 100 4.30 31.64 14.17
CA PHE A 100 3.70 32.98 14.15
C PHE A 100 4.21 33.90 15.26
N ARG A 101 5.44 33.70 15.73
CA ARG A 101 6.03 34.46 16.85
C ARG A 101 6.56 35.84 16.44
#